data_AF-A0A2G6GU48-F1
#
_entry.id   AF-A0A2G6GU48-F1
#
_cell.length_a   1.000
_cell.length_b   1.000
_cell.length_c   1.000
_cell.angle_alpha   90.00
_cell.angle_beta   90.00
_cell.angle_gamma   90.00
#
_symmetry.space_group_name_H-M   'P 1'
#
loop_
_entity.id
_entity.type
_entity.pdbx_description
1 polymer ?
#
loop_
_entity_poly.entity_id
_entity_poly.type
_entity_poly.pdbx_seq_one_letter_code
_entity_poly.pdbx_strand_id
1 'polypeptide(L)'
;MAFILSGVLYAFYGRQTLRYNTALVTVNHVRADFIAARLYFNVFSRSQKEKLREKGLGYLYRMKENADTLAQYEDPAIVKRAEEMKELFEVYKGYFDTYMGDLQAVNKDLGQLEGLGRSFIQSMVDDGYEDRILEVLDVRLKVRGFYATRNPGDLDEALAMLEATDFPPESVTAGVKSNYQEVLASSIGACKQWRATAAEFTKSGENIMDHLEASEAALVQDAQRIVKALTIVLLVVALLVVLLGIACAYFLGRYITGSLGVQLGLMGALSEGR
;
A
#
# COMPACT_ATOMS: atom_id res chain seq x y z
N MET A 1 28.22 3.71 -39.83
CA MET A 1 26.91 3.06 -39.61
C MET A 1 26.82 2.37 -38.24
N ALA A 2 27.76 1.50 -37.85
CA ALA A 2 27.75 0.84 -36.53
C ALA A 2 27.78 1.80 -35.32
N PHE A 3 28.57 2.88 -35.37
CA PHE A 3 28.60 3.90 -34.30
C PHE A 3 27.28 4.65 -34.10
N ILE A 4 26.53 4.90 -35.17
CA ILE A 4 25.22 5.58 -35.11
C ILE A 4 24.19 4.62 -34.51
N LEU A 5 24.21 3.35 -34.91
CA LEU A 5 23.31 2.33 -34.37
C LEU A 5 23.53 2.11 -32.86
N SER A 6 24.80 2.02 -32.42
CA SER A 6 25.14 1.90 -31.00
C SER A 6 24.74 3.15 -30.20
N GLY A 7 24.90 4.35 -30.76
CA GLY A 7 24.46 5.59 -30.11
C GLY A 7 22.93 5.67 -29.94
N VAL A 8 22.17 5.28 -30.97
CA VAL A 8 20.69 5.24 -30.91
C VAL A 8 20.20 4.18 -29.93
N LEU A 9 20.82 2.99 -29.92
CA LEU A 9 20.50 1.93 -28.96
C LEU A 9 20.81 2.36 -27.53
N TYR A 10 21.97 2.97 -27.28
CA TYR A 10 22.33 3.47 -25.95
C TYR A 10 21.38 4.57 -25.48
N ALA A 11 21.00 5.52 -26.35
CA ALA A 11 20.05 6.58 -26.01
C ALA A 11 18.64 6.04 -25.72
N PHE A 12 18.18 5.06 -26.51
CA PHE A 12 16.86 4.45 -26.33
C PHE A 12 16.78 3.60 -25.05
N TYR A 13 17.71 2.66 -24.88
CA TYR A 13 17.70 1.77 -23.71
C TYR A 13 18.14 2.48 -22.43
N GLY A 14 19.07 3.45 -22.49
CA GLY A 14 19.42 4.28 -21.35
C GLY A 14 18.25 5.10 -20.84
N ARG A 15 17.44 5.67 -21.74
CA ARG A 15 16.19 6.37 -21.38
C ARG A 15 15.17 5.42 -20.76
N GLN A 16 15.02 4.20 -21.27
CA GLN A 16 14.16 3.16 -20.71
C GLN A 16 14.62 2.75 -19.29
N THR A 17 15.91 2.45 -19.09
CA THR A 17 16.44 2.09 -17.76
C THR A 17 16.26 3.22 -16.74
N LEU A 18 16.48 4.48 -17.14
CA LEU A 18 16.25 5.63 -16.27
C LEU A 18 14.76 5.73 -15.88
N ARG A 19 13.83 5.55 -16.82
CA ARG A 19 12.38 5.57 -16.56
C ARG A 19 11.98 4.52 -15.51
N TYR A 20 12.44 3.28 -15.67
CA TYR A 20 12.11 2.21 -14.73
C TYR A 20 12.74 2.39 -13.35
N ASN A 21 13.98 2.92 -13.28
CA ASN A 21 14.60 3.25 -12.00
C ASN A 21 13.86 4.38 -11.28
N THR A 22 13.47 5.43 -11.99
CA THR A 22 12.67 6.52 -11.40
C THR A 22 11.32 6.00 -10.95
N ALA A 23 10.64 5.18 -11.76
CA ALA A 23 9.37 4.58 -11.38
C ALA A 23 9.49 3.70 -10.12
N LEU A 24 10.55 2.90 -10.01
CA LEU A 24 10.83 2.08 -8.84
C LEU A 24 11.04 2.94 -7.58
N VAL A 25 11.80 4.03 -7.69
CA VAL A 25 11.98 4.98 -6.57
C VAL A 25 10.64 5.58 -6.15
N THR A 26 9.79 5.97 -7.10
CA THR A 26 8.45 6.50 -6.78
C THR A 26 7.57 5.45 -6.10
N VAL A 27 7.57 4.19 -6.55
CA VAL A 27 6.83 3.10 -5.86
C VAL A 27 7.33 2.88 -4.43
N ASN A 28 8.63 2.98 -4.20
CA ASN A 28 9.18 2.92 -2.84
C ASN A 28 8.72 4.10 -1.96
N HIS A 29 8.58 5.30 -2.53
CA HIS A 29 7.99 6.44 -1.83
C HIS A 29 6.51 6.21 -1.50
N VAL A 30 5.71 5.72 -2.46
CA VAL A 30 4.30 5.34 -2.25
C VAL A 30 4.19 4.36 -1.07
N ARG A 31 5.03 3.32 -1.04
CA ARG A 31 5.08 2.33 0.04
C ARG A 31 5.48 2.93 1.38
N ALA A 32 6.52 3.76 1.41
CA ALA A 32 6.97 4.43 2.63
C ALA A 32 5.90 5.37 3.20
N ASP A 33 5.23 6.13 2.34
CA ASP A 33 4.12 7.01 2.71
C ASP A 33 2.94 6.20 3.27
N PHE A 34 2.59 5.08 2.64
CA PHE A 34 1.54 4.21 3.13
C PHE A 34 1.84 3.62 4.52
N ILE A 35 3.06 3.13 4.75
CA ILE A 35 3.50 2.64 6.06
C ILE A 35 3.40 3.76 7.11
N ALA A 36 3.86 4.96 6.78
CA ALA A 36 3.78 6.11 7.67
C ALA A 36 2.32 6.46 8.00
N ALA A 37 1.43 6.51 7.01
CA ALA A 37 0.00 6.74 7.22
C ALA A 37 -0.61 5.72 8.20
N ARG A 38 -0.35 4.42 7.98
CA ARG A 38 -0.84 3.33 8.85
C ARG A 38 -0.33 3.46 10.28
N LEU A 39 0.94 3.83 10.48
CA LEU A 39 1.49 4.10 11.81
C LEU A 39 0.78 5.26 12.49
N TYR A 40 0.56 6.38 11.79
CA TYR A 40 -0.15 7.53 12.34
C TYR A 40 -1.59 7.19 12.72
N PHE A 41 -2.32 6.43 11.89
CA PHE A 41 -3.68 6.00 12.21
C PHE A 41 -3.74 5.03 13.39
N ASN A 42 -2.79 4.11 13.51
CA ASN A 42 -2.68 3.22 14.66
C ASN A 42 -2.40 3.96 15.98
N VAL A 43 -1.60 5.03 15.95
CA VAL A 43 -1.35 5.84 17.16
C VAL A 43 -2.52 6.79 17.43
N PHE A 44 -3.14 7.32 16.38
CA PHE A 44 -4.32 8.17 16.50
C PHE A 44 -5.49 7.43 17.14
N SER A 45 -5.79 6.19 16.74
CA SER A 45 -6.90 5.41 17.31
C SER A 45 -6.81 5.22 18.82
N ARG A 46 -5.60 5.22 19.38
CA ARG A 46 -5.33 5.09 20.82
C ARG A 46 -5.36 6.43 21.54
N SER A 47 -4.79 7.46 20.93
CA SER A 47 -4.58 8.76 21.59
C SER A 47 -5.66 9.79 21.29
N GLN A 48 -6.46 9.58 20.25
CA GLN A 48 -7.49 10.51 19.74
C GLN A 48 -6.95 11.92 19.45
N LYS A 49 -5.63 12.06 19.24
CA LYS A 49 -5.00 13.34 18.92
C LYS A 49 -5.18 13.68 17.46
N GLU A 50 -6.06 14.62 17.17
CA GLU A 50 -6.43 15.04 15.82
C GLU A 50 -5.22 15.38 14.92
N LYS A 51 -4.17 15.99 15.47
CA LYS A 51 -2.90 16.25 14.76
C LYS A 51 -2.25 14.99 14.16
N LEU A 52 -2.46 13.82 14.75
CA LEU A 52 -1.95 12.56 14.20
C LEU A 52 -2.81 12.07 13.04
N ARG A 53 -4.13 12.29 13.08
CA ARG A 53 -5.04 12.03 11.96
C ARG A 53 -4.64 12.85 10.74
N GLU A 54 -4.44 14.15 10.93
CA GLU A 54 -4.02 15.08 9.88
C GLU A 54 -2.69 14.64 9.25
N LYS A 55 -1.71 14.24 10.07
CA LYS A 55 -0.44 13.71 9.57
C LYS A 55 -0.64 12.43 8.76
N GLY A 56 -1.39 11.46 9.27
CA GLY A 56 -1.67 10.20 8.57
C GLY A 56 -2.35 10.43 7.22
N LEU A 57 -3.36 11.30 7.17
CA LEU A 57 -4.02 11.72 5.93
C LEU A 57 -3.03 12.40 4.98
N GLY A 58 -2.16 13.27 5.48
CA GLY A 58 -1.12 13.91 4.66
C GLY A 58 -0.18 12.90 3.98
N TYR A 59 0.19 11.83 4.66
CA TYR A 59 0.94 10.73 4.03
C TYR A 59 0.13 9.99 2.97
N LEU A 60 -1.14 9.68 3.23
CA LEU A 60 -2.00 9.08 2.19
C LEU A 60 -2.14 9.97 0.96
N TYR A 61 -2.33 11.28 1.12
CA TYR A 61 -2.43 12.18 -0.03
C TYR A 61 -1.13 12.27 -0.83
N ARG A 62 0.03 12.22 -0.17
CA ARG A 62 1.33 12.12 -0.86
C ARG A 62 1.50 10.81 -1.62
N MET A 63 1.02 9.70 -1.05
CA MET A 63 0.97 8.42 -1.76
C MET A 63 0.19 8.57 -3.08
N LYS A 64 -0.97 9.23 -3.06
CA LYS A 64 -1.76 9.51 -4.26
C LYS A 64 -1.03 10.40 -5.25
N GLU A 65 -0.41 11.49 -4.79
CA GLU A 65 0.38 12.41 -5.63
C GLU A 65 1.56 11.70 -6.34
N ASN A 66 2.24 10.82 -5.61
CA ASN A 66 3.31 9.98 -6.17
C ASN A 66 2.76 9.00 -7.21
N ALA A 67 1.57 8.43 -6.99
CA ALA A 67 0.91 7.59 -7.99
C ALA A 67 0.47 8.40 -9.22
N ASP A 68 -0.07 9.61 -9.06
CA ASP A 68 -0.41 10.51 -10.17
C ASP A 68 0.83 10.88 -10.99
N THR A 69 2.00 11.01 -10.35
CA THR A 69 3.27 11.21 -11.06
C THR A 69 3.65 10.00 -11.92
N LEU A 70 3.40 8.77 -11.46
CA LEU A 70 3.61 7.55 -12.24
C LEU A 70 2.64 7.45 -13.43
N ALA A 71 1.40 7.95 -13.28
CA ALA A 71 0.39 7.94 -14.34
C ALA A 71 0.75 8.84 -15.54
N GLN A 72 1.71 9.75 -15.39
CA GLN A 72 2.20 10.62 -16.47
C GLN A 72 3.21 9.93 -17.40
N TYR A 73 3.63 8.70 -17.09
CA TYR A 73 4.56 7.96 -17.93
C TYR A 73 3.88 7.46 -19.21
N GLU A 74 4.65 7.33 -20.29
CA GLU A 74 4.16 6.78 -21.56
C GLU A 74 4.02 5.24 -21.54
N ASP A 75 4.68 4.57 -20.59
CA ASP A 75 4.72 3.11 -20.53
C ASP A 75 3.41 2.56 -19.93
N PRO A 76 2.62 1.78 -20.69
CA PRO A 76 1.34 1.25 -20.21
C PRO A 76 1.45 0.39 -18.95
N ALA A 77 2.58 -0.29 -18.75
CA ALA A 77 2.79 -1.12 -17.58
C ALA A 77 3.03 -0.28 -16.32
N ILE A 78 3.67 0.89 -16.44
CA ILE A 78 3.83 1.84 -15.33
C ILE A 78 2.50 2.53 -15.03
N VAL A 79 1.79 2.98 -16.06
CA VAL A 79 0.48 3.64 -15.91
C VAL A 79 -0.55 2.72 -15.26
N LYS A 80 -0.61 1.45 -15.67
CA LYS A 80 -1.51 0.47 -15.04
C LYS A 80 -1.28 0.36 -13.52
N ARG A 81 -0.02 0.28 -13.10
CA ARG A 81 0.34 0.20 -11.68
C ARG A 81 0.01 1.47 -10.93
N ALA A 82 0.17 2.63 -11.58
CA ALA A 82 -0.21 3.91 -11.01
C ALA A 82 -1.72 3.97 -10.72
N GLU A 83 -2.55 3.52 -11.66
CA GLU A 83 -4.00 3.45 -11.47
C GLU A 83 -4.39 2.45 -10.38
N GLU A 84 -3.77 1.26 -10.35
CA GLU A 84 -3.96 0.29 -9.26
C GLU A 84 -3.62 0.92 -7.88
N MET A 85 -2.52 1.70 -7.77
CA MET A 85 -2.17 2.40 -6.53
C MET A 85 -3.18 3.49 -6.13
N LYS A 86 -3.77 4.18 -7.10
CA LYS A 86 -4.82 5.19 -6.87
C LYS A 86 -6.10 4.54 -6.38
N GLU A 87 -6.49 3.41 -6.96
CA GLU A 87 -7.63 2.62 -6.49
C GLU A 87 -7.39 2.14 -5.04
N LEU A 88 -6.21 1.62 -4.73
CA LEU A 88 -5.83 1.20 -3.37
C LEU A 88 -5.91 2.37 -2.37
N PHE A 89 -5.49 3.57 -2.76
CA PHE A 89 -5.64 4.78 -1.94
C PHE A 89 -7.12 5.05 -1.61
N GLU A 90 -8.00 5.08 -2.62
CA GLU A 90 -9.42 5.42 -2.41
C GLU A 90 -10.11 4.35 -1.54
N VAL A 91 -9.81 3.06 -1.77
CA VAL A 91 -10.30 1.96 -0.96
C VAL A 91 -9.84 2.10 0.50
N TYR A 92 -8.56 2.34 0.73
CA TYR A 92 -8.03 2.47 2.09
C TYR A 92 -8.61 3.68 2.82
N LYS A 93 -8.71 4.82 2.13
CA LYS A 93 -9.32 6.04 2.66
C LYS A 93 -10.78 5.79 3.03
N GLY A 94 -11.53 5.08 2.18
CA GLY A 94 -12.91 4.69 2.48
C GLY A 94 -13.02 3.87 3.77
N TYR A 95 -12.22 2.82 3.91
CA TYR A 95 -12.17 2.03 5.15
C TYR A 95 -11.75 2.86 6.37
N PHE A 96 -10.81 3.78 6.20
CA PHE A 96 -10.38 4.69 7.26
C PHE A 96 -11.52 5.61 7.71
N ASP A 97 -12.25 6.20 6.77
CA ASP A 97 -13.37 7.10 7.05
C ASP A 97 -14.49 6.34 7.79
N THR A 98 -14.83 5.12 7.37
CA THR A 98 -15.79 4.25 8.08
C THR A 98 -15.30 3.91 9.48
N TYR A 99 -14.04 3.47 9.61
CA TYR A 99 -13.41 3.17 10.89
C TYR A 99 -13.47 4.37 11.85
N MET A 100 -13.29 5.58 11.33
CA MET A 100 -13.37 6.80 12.12
C MET A 100 -14.79 7.18 12.51
N GLY A 101 -15.75 7.00 11.61
CA GLY A 101 -17.17 7.20 11.94
C GLY A 101 -17.61 6.28 13.07
N ASP A 102 -17.25 4.99 12.99
CA ASP A 102 -17.56 4.02 14.03
C ASP A 102 -16.88 4.36 15.35
N LEU A 103 -15.61 4.79 15.32
CA LEU A 103 -14.87 5.20 16.52
C LEU A 103 -15.48 6.44 17.18
N GLN A 104 -15.99 7.39 16.40
CA GLN A 104 -16.69 8.57 16.91
C GLN A 104 -18.03 8.21 17.56
N ALA A 105 -18.81 7.30 16.95
CA ALA A 105 -20.05 6.78 17.55
C ALA A 105 -19.77 6.10 18.88
N VAL A 106 -18.77 5.22 18.90
CA VAL A 106 -18.21 4.55 20.07
C VAL A 106 -17.79 5.54 21.17
N ASN A 107 -17.10 6.64 20.85
CA ASN A 107 -16.72 7.64 21.85
C ASN A 107 -17.91 8.47 22.37
N LYS A 108 -18.88 8.78 21.49
CA LYS A 108 -20.10 9.51 21.86
C LYS A 108 -20.93 8.71 22.86
N ASP A 109 -21.15 7.43 22.57
CA ASP A 109 -21.97 6.54 23.38
C ASP A 109 -21.33 6.30 24.76
N LEU A 110 -19.99 6.18 24.83
CA LEU A 110 -19.27 6.19 26.12
C LEU A 110 -19.48 7.47 26.92
N GLY A 111 -19.38 8.64 26.27
CA GLY A 111 -19.60 9.92 26.95
C GLY A 111 -21.00 9.99 27.56
N GLN A 112 -22.00 9.45 26.85
CA GLN A 112 -23.36 9.32 27.37
C GLN A 112 -23.45 8.31 28.52
N LEU A 113 -22.80 7.15 28.44
CA LEU A 113 -22.72 6.19 29.54
C LEU A 113 -22.06 6.74 30.81
N GLU A 114 -21.04 7.61 30.66
CA GLU A 114 -20.39 8.25 31.79
C GLU A 114 -21.31 9.26 32.49
N GLY A 115 -22.08 10.02 31.71
CA GLY A 115 -23.08 10.96 32.22
C GLY A 115 -24.27 10.25 32.87
N LEU A 116 -24.92 9.35 32.14
CA LEU A 116 -26.12 8.63 32.59
C LEU A 116 -25.83 7.68 33.74
N GLY A 117 -24.66 7.04 33.75
CA GLY A 117 -24.35 6.04 34.78
C GLY A 117 -24.22 6.62 36.19
N ARG A 118 -23.95 7.92 36.37
CA ARG A 118 -23.99 8.54 37.71
C ARG A 118 -25.43 8.71 38.20
N SER A 119 -26.29 9.27 37.35
CA SER A 119 -27.71 9.45 37.65
C SER A 119 -28.42 8.12 37.85
N PHE A 120 -28.04 7.10 37.08
CA PHE A 120 -28.58 5.75 37.21
C PHE A 120 -28.19 5.09 38.53
N ILE A 121 -26.90 5.15 38.93
CA ILE A 121 -26.47 4.64 40.25
C ILE A 121 -27.18 5.40 41.38
N GLN A 122 -27.32 6.72 41.28
CA GLN A 122 -28.03 7.50 42.29
C GLN A 122 -29.49 7.05 42.42
N SER A 123 -30.18 6.85 41.29
CA SER A 123 -31.54 6.30 41.29
C SER A 123 -31.60 4.93 41.96
N MET A 124 -30.66 4.03 41.64
CA MET A 124 -30.62 2.70 42.27
C MET A 124 -30.44 2.78 43.80
N VAL A 125 -29.68 3.74 44.31
CA VAL A 125 -29.57 3.99 45.76
C VAL A 125 -30.89 4.50 46.32
N ASP A 126 -31.48 5.51 45.69
CA ASP A 126 -32.73 6.13 46.14
C ASP A 126 -33.88 5.10 46.18
N ASP A 127 -33.81 4.09 45.32
CA ASP A 127 -34.80 3.03 45.15
C ASP A 127 -34.51 1.75 45.95
N GLY A 128 -33.40 1.69 46.71
CA GLY A 128 -33.06 0.57 47.59
C GLY A 128 -32.49 -0.68 46.88
N TYR A 129 -31.80 -0.49 45.75
CA TYR A 129 -31.12 -1.53 44.97
C TYR A 129 -29.59 -1.49 45.14
N GLU A 130 -29.09 -1.15 46.32
CA GLU A 130 -27.66 -0.99 46.57
C GLU A 130 -26.86 -2.29 46.35
N ASP A 131 -27.49 -3.43 46.56
CA ASP A 131 -26.94 -4.77 46.33
C ASP A 131 -26.60 -5.02 44.86
N ARG A 132 -27.27 -4.34 43.92
CA ARG A 132 -27.10 -4.49 42.47
C ARG A 132 -26.18 -3.45 41.83
N ILE A 133 -25.78 -2.42 42.57
CA ILE A 133 -24.88 -1.37 42.05
C ILE A 133 -23.55 -1.95 41.60
N LEU A 134 -23.04 -2.98 42.31
CA LEU A 134 -21.78 -3.63 41.95
C LEU A 134 -21.83 -4.33 40.60
N GLU A 135 -22.94 -5.00 40.27
CA GLU A 135 -23.13 -5.67 38.97
C GLU A 135 -23.10 -4.65 37.82
N VAL A 136 -23.78 -3.52 38.00
CA VAL A 136 -23.81 -2.42 37.01
C VAL A 136 -22.44 -1.77 36.84
N LEU A 137 -21.71 -1.56 37.94
CA LEU A 137 -20.35 -1.02 37.90
C LEU A 137 -19.37 -1.97 37.20
N ASP A 138 -19.54 -3.28 37.37
CA ASP A 138 -18.67 -4.28 36.74
C ASP A 138 -18.89 -4.31 35.22
N VAL A 139 -20.15 -4.27 34.75
CA VAL A 139 -20.45 -4.10 33.31
C VAL A 139 -19.79 -2.84 32.74
N ARG A 140 -19.87 -1.70 33.46
CA ARG A 140 -19.21 -0.45 33.03
C ARG A 140 -17.69 -0.56 32.99
N LEU A 141 -17.11 -1.26 33.97
CA LEU A 141 -15.66 -1.50 34.02
C LEU A 141 -15.20 -2.36 32.84
N LYS A 142 -15.97 -3.39 32.46
CA LYS A 142 -15.68 -4.23 31.29
C LYS A 142 -15.79 -3.45 29.98
N VAL A 143 -16.85 -2.65 29.81
CA VAL A 143 -16.97 -1.75 28.65
C VAL A 143 -15.78 -0.79 28.61
N ARG A 144 -15.41 -0.12 29.71
CA ARG A 144 -14.21 0.74 29.75
C ARG A 144 -12.91 -0.03 29.50
N GLY A 145 -12.80 -1.25 30.01
CA GLY A 145 -11.70 -2.18 29.80
C GLY A 145 -11.47 -2.42 28.32
N PHE A 146 -12.53 -2.76 27.58
CA PHE A 146 -12.48 -2.90 26.12
C PHE A 146 -11.92 -1.64 25.42
N TYR A 147 -12.25 -0.43 25.88
CA TYR A 147 -11.67 0.78 25.26
C TYR A 147 -10.18 0.93 25.53
N ALA A 148 -9.75 0.62 26.75
CA ALA A 148 -8.37 0.74 27.14
C ALA A 148 -7.49 -0.32 26.46
N THR A 149 -7.98 -1.56 26.38
CA THR A 149 -7.19 -2.73 25.96
C THR A 149 -7.46 -3.13 24.51
N ARG A 150 -8.63 -2.76 23.97
CA ARG A 150 -9.19 -3.30 22.71
C ARG A 150 -9.30 -4.83 22.71
N ASN A 151 -9.37 -5.44 23.90
CA ASN A 151 -9.49 -6.89 24.05
C ASN A 151 -10.95 -7.32 23.80
N PRO A 152 -11.22 -8.13 22.77
CA PRO A 152 -12.57 -8.56 22.45
C PRO A 152 -13.27 -9.38 23.55
N GLY A 153 -12.51 -10.11 24.37
CA GLY A 153 -13.08 -10.85 25.51
C GLY A 153 -13.80 -9.95 26.51
N ASP A 154 -13.30 -8.72 26.71
CA ASP A 154 -13.89 -7.76 27.64
C ASP A 154 -15.30 -7.32 27.18
N LEU A 155 -15.55 -7.26 25.85
CA LEU A 155 -16.84 -6.88 25.29
C LEU A 155 -17.86 -8.02 25.35
N ASP A 156 -17.41 -9.24 25.05
CA ASP A 156 -18.24 -10.44 25.10
C ASP A 156 -18.67 -10.75 26.56
N GLU A 157 -17.76 -10.52 27.52
CA GLU A 157 -18.08 -10.57 28.95
C GLU A 157 -19.06 -9.47 29.35
N ALA A 158 -18.85 -8.22 28.92
CA ALA A 158 -19.77 -7.11 29.24
C ALA A 158 -21.21 -7.38 28.75
N LEU A 159 -21.37 -8.04 27.61
CA LEU A 159 -22.67 -8.48 27.07
C LEU A 159 -23.32 -9.55 27.90
N ALA A 160 -22.58 -10.62 28.17
CA ALA A 160 -23.09 -11.73 28.96
C ALA A 160 -23.53 -11.25 30.35
N MET A 161 -22.76 -10.33 30.93
CA MET A 161 -23.11 -9.69 32.19
C MET A 161 -24.35 -8.80 32.03
N LEU A 162 -24.44 -7.97 30.99
CA LEU A 162 -25.62 -7.14 30.73
C LEU A 162 -26.91 -7.97 30.61
N GLU A 163 -26.84 -9.09 29.89
CA GLU A 163 -27.96 -10.02 29.68
C GLU A 163 -28.34 -10.77 30.98
N ALA A 164 -27.36 -11.02 31.86
CA ALA A 164 -27.56 -11.69 33.14
C ALA A 164 -27.98 -10.72 34.26
N THR A 165 -27.70 -9.42 34.13
CA THR A 165 -28.08 -8.41 35.13
C THR A 165 -29.59 -8.23 35.12
N ASP A 166 -30.23 -8.68 36.19
CA ASP A 166 -31.67 -8.48 36.42
C ASP A 166 -31.91 -7.05 36.91
N PHE A 167 -32.01 -6.12 35.95
CA PHE A 167 -32.19 -4.72 36.26
C PHE A 167 -33.56 -4.44 36.92
N PRO A 168 -33.66 -3.49 37.87
CA PRO A 168 -34.91 -3.15 38.59
C PRO A 168 -36.12 -2.93 37.68
N PRO A 169 -37.36 -3.34 38.00
CA PRO A 169 -38.50 -3.17 37.10
C PRO A 169 -38.73 -1.70 36.66
N GLU A 170 -39.24 -1.48 35.44
CA GLU A 170 -39.50 -0.14 34.85
C GLU A 170 -40.31 0.81 35.75
N SER A 171 -41.13 0.27 36.64
CA SER A 171 -42.04 1.01 37.51
C SER A 171 -41.35 1.90 38.55
N VAL A 172 -40.03 1.81 38.70
CA VAL A 172 -39.28 2.53 39.75
C VAL A 172 -38.41 3.66 39.17
N THR A 173 -38.09 3.62 37.86
CA THR A 173 -37.04 4.46 37.25
C THR A 173 -37.34 4.91 35.80
N ALA A 174 -38.62 5.06 35.47
CA ALA A 174 -39.19 5.12 34.11
C ALA A 174 -38.58 6.14 33.11
N GLY A 175 -37.67 7.05 33.53
CA GLY A 175 -36.95 7.96 32.63
C GLY A 175 -35.42 7.83 32.62
N VAL A 176 -34.78 7.41 33.71
CA VAL A 176 -33.30 7.32 33.79
C VAL A 176 -32.83 5.92 33.38
N LYS A 177 -33.63 4.88 33.68
CA LYS A 177 -33.28 3.48 33.39
C LYS A 177 -33.42 3.11 31.91
N SER A 178 -34.52 3.47 31.25
CA SER A 178 -34.67 3.16 29.81
C SER A 178 -33.53 3.81 29.02
N ASN A 179 -33.23 5.07 29.31
CA ASN A 179 -32.13 5.79 28.71
C ASN A 179 -30.76 5.14 29.00
N TYR A 180 -30.51 4.65 30.22
CA TYR A 180 -29.23 4.01 30.54
C TYR A 180 -29.08 2.63 29.86
N GLN A 181 -30.11 1.79 29.91
CA GLN A 181 -30.07 0.45 29.29
C GLN A 181 -30.00 0.53 27.77
N GLU A 182 -30.77 1.43 27.14
CA GLU A 182 -30.71 1.68 25.70
C GLU A 182 -29.33 2.19 25.27
N VAL A 183 -28.75 3.14 26.00
CA VAL A 183 -27.42 3.66 25.70
C VAL A 183 -26.34 2.59 25.94
N LEU A 184 -26.49 1.72 26.93
CA LEU A 184 -25.56 0.62 27.19
C LEU A 184 -25.62 -0.45 26.10
N ALA A 185 -26.81 -0.85 25.66
CA ALA A 185 -26.99 -1.75 24.54
C ALA A 185 -26.45 -1.13 23.22
N SER A 186 -26.74 0.16 22.97
CA SER A 186 -26.20 0.92 21.84
C SER A 186 -24.67 0.95 21.85
N SER A 187 -24.07 1.27 23.00
CA SER A 187 -22.62 1.36 23.18
C SER A 187 -21.93 0.05 22.83
N ILE A 188 -22.52 -1.07 23.26
CA ILE A 188 -21.99 -2.38 22.95
C ILE A 188 -22.15 -2.72 21.45
N GLY A 189 -23.30 -2.41 20.86
CA GLY A 189 -23.53 -2.54 19.42
C GLY A 189 -22.49 -1.76 18.60
N ALA A 190 -22.26 -0.50 18.97
CA ALA A 190 -21.26 0.36 18.37
C ALA A 190 -19.84 -0.23 18.52
N CYS A 191 -19.51 -0.79 19.69
CA CYS A 191 -18.23 -1.47 19.91
C CYS A 191 -18.06 -2.73 19.04
N LYS A 192 -19.11 -3.54 18.85
CA LYS A 192 -19.09 -4.71 17.96
C LYS A 192 -18.87 -4.30 16.50
N GLN A 193 -19.60 -3.28 16.04
CA GLN A 193 -19.46 -2.75 14.69
C GLN A 193 -18.05 -2.20 14.47
N TRP A 194 -17.57 -1.35 15.37
CA TRP A 194 -16.22 -0.80 15.31
C TRP A 194 -15.15 -1.90 15.27
N ARG A 195 -15.31 -3.00 16.02
CA ARG A 195 -14.41 -4.15 15.97
C ARG A 195 -14.37 -4.79 14.58
N ALA A 196 -15.54 -5.02 13.96
CA ALA A 196 -15.61 -5.59 12.62
C ALA A 196 -14.90 -4.68 11.61
N THR A 197 -15.20 -3.38 11.64
CA THR A 197 -14.57 -2.37 10.78
C THR A 197 -13.06 -2.27 11.05
N ALA A 198 -12.60 -2.37 12.30
CA ALA A 198 -11.17 -2.35 12.64
C ALA A 198 -10.42 -3.57 12.08
N ALA A 199 -11.04 -4.75 12.08
CA ALA A 199 -10.47 -5.95 11.48
C ALA A 199 -10.37 -5.81 9.96
N GLU A 200 -11.43 -5.30 9.31
CA GLU A 200 -11.43 -5.02 7.86
C GLU A 200 -10.40 -3.96 7.49
N PHE A 201 -10.29 -2.88 8.27
CA PHE A 201 -9.29 -1.83 8.08
C PHE A 201 -7.86 -2.37 8.18
N THR A 202 -7.60 -3.27 9.15
CA THR A 202 -6.29 -3.91 9.32
C THR A 202 -5.96 -4.81 8.13
N LYS A 203 -6.91 -5.67 7.73
CA LYS A 203 -6.77 -6.57 6.59
C LYS A 203 -6.60 -5.81 5.27
N SER A 204 -7.36 -4.73 5.08
CA SER A 204 -7.20 -3.83 3.93
C SER A 204 -5.78 -3.26 3.88
N GLY A 205 -5.25 -2.85 5.03
CA GLY A 205 -3.88 -2.37 5.12
C GLY A 205 -2.80 -3.42 4.78
N GLU A 206 -3.04 -4.69 5.08
CA GLU A 206 -2.17 -5.80 4.68
C GLU A 206 -2.25 -6.07 3.18
N ASN A 207 -3.47 -6.17 2.63
CA ASN A 207 -3.68 -6.38 1.20
C ASN A 207 -3.00 -5.31 0.34
N ILE A 208 -3.03 -4.05 0.78
CA ILE A 208 -2.37 -2.94 0.06
C ILE A 208 -0.85 -3.09 0.10
N MET A 209 -0.27 -3.49 1.24
CA MET A 209 1.17 -3.76 1.33
C MET A 209 1.58 -4.85 0.34
N ASP A 210 0.83 -5.95 0.29
CA ASP A 210 1.11 -7.06 -0.64
C ASP A 210 1.07 -6.59 -2.10
N HIS A 211 0.10 -5.73 -2.47
CA HIS A 211 0.02 -5.15 -3.82
C HIS A 211 1.19 -4.22 -4.13
N LEU A 212 1.64 -3.41 -3.18
CA LEU A 212 2.77 -2.51 -3.37
C LEU A 212 4.08 -3.29 -3.53
N GLU A 213 4.27 -4.36 -2.75
CA GLU A 213 5.42 -5.27 -2.87
C GLU A 213 5.41 -6.03 -4.19
N ALA A 214 4.24 -6.52 -4.64
CA ALA A 214 4.09 -7.14 -5.95
C ALA A 214 4.39 -6.15 -7.09
N SER A 215 3.96 -4.90 -6.95
CA SER A 215 4.23 -3.83 -7.93
C SER A 215 5.72 -3.51 -8.03
N GLU A 216 6.40 -3.40 -6.89
CA GLU A 216 7.86 -3.22 -6.80
C GLU A 216 8.59 -4.37 -7.49
N ALA A 217 8.26 -5.61 -7.14
CA ALA A 217 8.88 -6.81 -7.73
C ALA A 217 8.68 -6.88 -9.26
N ALA A 218 7.49 -6.52 -9.73
CA ALA A 218 7.18 -6.55 -11.15
C ALA A 218 7.95 -5.46 -11.93
N LEU A 219 8.13 -4.26 -11.38
CA LEU A 219 8.97 -3.22 -11.99
C LEU A 219 10.45 -3.63 -12.05
N VAL A 220 10.95 -4.29 -11.00
CA VAL A 220 12.31 -4.84 -11.00
C VAL A 220 12.47 -5.89 -12.11
N GLN A 221 11.50 -6.78 -12.29
CA GLN A 221 11.53 -7.78 -13.36
C GLN A 221 11.51 -7.13 -14.76
N ASP A 222 10.67 -6.11 -14.97
CA ASP A 222 10.59 -5.40 -16.25
C ASP A 222 11.90 -4.65 -16.55
N ALA A 223 12.50 -3.99 -15.55
CA ALA A 223 13.82 -3.37 -15.68
C ALA A 223 14.90 -4.39 -16.06
N GLN A 224 14.91 -5.57 -15.43
CA GLN A 224 15.85 -6.65 -15.77
C GLN A 224 15.65 -7.19 -17.19
N ARG A 225 14.40 -7.28 -17.67
CA ARG A 225 14.12 -7.68 -19.06
C ARG A 225 14.71 -6.69 -20.06
N ILE A 226 14.60 -5.39 -19.81
CA ILE A 226 15.17 -4.34 -20.67
C ILE A 226 16.69 -4.44 -20.70
N VAL A 227 17.35 -4.63 -19.56
CA VAL A 227 18.81 -4.79 -19.47
C VAL A 227 19.27 -6.05 -20.21
N LYS A 228 18.57 -7.17 -20.05
CA LYS A 228 18.86 -8.41 -20.79
C LYS A 228 18.70 -8.22 -22.30
N ALA A 229 17.62 -7.58 -22.74
CA ALA A 229 17.38 -7.28 -24.15
C ALA A 229 18.49 -6.40 -24.74
N LEU A 230 18.89 -5.32 -24.05
CA LEU A 230 20.01 -4.47 -24.45
C LEU A 230 21.30 -5.29 -24.59
N THR A 231 21.57 -6.18 -23.64
CA THR A 231 22.79 -7.00 -23.63
C THR A 231 22.83 -7.94 -24.85
N ILE A 232 21.71 -8.57 -25.18
CA ILE A 232 21.58 -9.43 -26.37
C ILE A 232 21.79 -8.61 -27.64
N VAL A 233 21.16 -7.43 -27.75
CA VAL A 233 21.30 -6.57 -28.94
C VAL A 233 22.75 -6.12 -29.11
N LEU A 234 23.44 -5.72 -28.03
CA LEU A 234 24.85 -5.33 -28.08
C LEU A 234 25.75 -6.51 -28.51
N LEU A 235 25.49 -7.72 -28.03
CA LEU A 235 26.21 -8.93 -28.46
C LEU A 235 26.00 -9.22 -29.95
N VAL A 236 24.76 -9.10 -30.45
CA VAL A 236 24.44 -9.30 -31.87
C VAL A 236 25.15 -8.24 -32.74
N VAL A 237 25.12 -6.97 -32.33
CA VAL A 237 25.83 -5.90 -33.05
C VAL A 237 27.33 -6.14 -33.06
N ALA A 238 27.92 -6.54 -31.92
CA ALA A 238 29.35 -6.87 -31.84
C ALA A 238 29.72 -8.04 -32.78
N LEU A 239 28.91 -9.11 -32.79
CA LEU A 239 29.10 -10.25 -33.68
C LEU A 239 29.03 -9.85 -35.15
N LEU A 240 28.05 -9.03 -35.53
CA LEU A 240 27.90 -8.52 -36.90
C LEU A 240 29.11 -7.67 -37.33
N VAL A 241 29.65 -6.83 -36.44
CA VAL A 241 30.86 -6.03 -36.72
C VAL A 241 32.07 -6.93 -36.94
N VAL A 242 32.24 -7.98 -36.13
CA VAL A 242 33.33 -8.96 -36.30
C VAL A 242 33.19 -9.71 -37.63
N LEU A 243 31.99 -10.20 -37.96
CA LEU A 243 31.73 -10.90 -39.22
C LEU A 243 31.98 -10.01 -40.44
N LEU A 244 31.56 -8.74 -40.38
CA LEU A 244 31.83 -7.77 -41.45
C LEU A 244 33.34 -7.51 -41.60
N GLY A 245 34.07 -7.39 -40.48
CA GLY A 245 35.52 -7.23 -40.48
C GLY A 245 36.25 -8.42 -41.12
N ILE A 246 35.84 -9.65 -40.79
CA ILE A 246 36.36 -10.88 -41.40
C ILE A 246 36.06 -10.91 -42.90
N ALA A 247 34.82 -10.58 -43.31
CA ALA A 247 34.44 -10.52 -44.71
C ALA A 247 35.28 -9.49 -45.49
N CYS A 248 35.44 -8.27 -44.96
CA CYS A 248 36.28 -7.24 -45.57
C CYS A 248 37.74 -7.71 -45.71
N ALA A 249 38.33 -8.30 -44.67
CA ALA A 249 39.69 -8.82 -44.72
C ALA A 249 39.85 -9.94 -45.76
N TYR A 250 38.87 -10.85 -45.85
CA TYR A 250 38.86 -11.91 -46.86
C TYR A 250 38.80 -11.36 -48.29
N PHE A 251 37.91 -10.39 -48.56
CA PHE A 251 37.79 -9.76 -49.87
C PHE A 251 39.04 -8.95 -50.25
N LEU A 252 39.61 -8.19 -49.32
CA LEU A 252 40.88 -7.46 -49.54
C LEU A 252 42.04 -8.42 -49.80
N GLY A 253 42.16 -9.50 -49.03
CA GLY A 253 43.19 -10.52 -49.24
C GLY A 253 43.09 -11.17 -50.62
N ARG A 254 41.88 -11.50 -51.07
CA ARG A 254 41.63 -12.01 -52.43
C ARG A 254 41.94 -11.00 -53.52
N TYR A 255 41.60 -9.73 -53.30
CA TYR A 255 41.87 -8.67 -54.28
C TYR A 255 43.38 -8.41 -54.44
N ILE A 256 44.12 -8.37 -53.33
CA ILE A 256 45.57 -8.17 -53.31
C ILE A 256 46.30 -9.37 -53.94
N THR A 257 45.92 -10.59 -53.60
CA THR A 257 46.52 -11.80 -54.20
C THR A 257 46.17 -11.95 -55.68
N GLY A 258 44.94 -11.59 -56.07
CA GLY A 258 44.53 -11.54 -57.48
C GLY A 258 45.31 -10.49 -58.30
N SER A 259 45.55 -9.30 -57.75
CA SER A 259 46.30 -8.25 -58.47
C SER A 259 47.79 -8.58 -58.58
N LEU A 260 48.40 -9.15 -57.53
CA LEU A 260 49.78 -9.66 -57.55
C LEU A 260 49.96 -10.81 -58.55
N GLY A 261 48.99 -11.73 -58.64
CA GLY A 261 49.00 -12.82 -59.63
C GLY A 261 48.95 -12.30 -61.06
N VAL A 262 48.15 -11.27 -61.34
CA VAL A 262 48.07 -10.62 -62.66
C VAL A 262 49.38 -9.86 -62.97
N GLN A 263 49.96 -9.15 -62.00
CA GLN A 263 51.23 -8.43 -62.20
C GLN A 263 52.41 -9.38 -62.44
N LEU A 264 52.49 -10.49 -61.70
CA LEU A 264 53.54 -11.50 -61.90
C LEU A 264 53.35 -12.26 -63.22
N GLY A 265 52.11 -12.54 -63.63
CA GLY A 265 51.81 -13.14 -64.93
C GLY A 265 52.17 -12.23 -66.11
N LEU A 266 51.93 -10.92 -66.00
CA LEU A 266 52.34 -9.92 -66.99
C LEU A 266 53.86 -9.74 -67.07
N MET A 267 54.56 -9.77 -65.92
CA MET A 267 56.03 -9.72 -65.92
C MET A 267 56.67 -11.00 -66.48
N GLY A 268 56.08 -12.17 -66.23
CA GLY A 268 56.51 -13.43 -66.84
C GLY A 268 56.37 -13.43 -68.36
N ALA A 269 55.21 -13.00 -68.87
CA ALA A 269 54.92 -12.92 -70.30
C ALA A 269 55.81 -11.88 -71.05
N LEU A 270 56.23 -10.80 -70.38
CA LEU A 270 57.19 -9.85 -70.94
C LEU A 270 58.64 -10.37 -70.93
N SER A 271 58.97 -11.37 -70.11
CA SER A 271 60.31 -11.97 -70.08
C SER A 271 60.52 -13.08 -71.11
N GLU A 272 59.45 -13.73 -71.56
CA GLU A 272 59.48 -14.76 -72.62
C GLU A 272 59.27 -14.19 -74.04
N GLY A 273 58.97 -12.89 -74.15
CA GLY A 273 58.81 -12.17 -75.42
C GLY A 273 60.10 -11.56 -75.98
N ARG A 274 61.21 -12.30 -75.94
CA ARG A 274 62.47 -11.95 -76.63
C ARG A 274 63.03 -13.14 -77.40
#